data_AF-A0A376PTS3-F1
#
_entry.id   AF-A0A376PTS3-F1
#
_cell.length_a   1.000
_cell.length_b   1.000
_cell.length_c   1.000
_cell.angle_alpha   90.00
_cell.angle_beta   90.00
_cell.angle_gamma   90.00
#
_symmetry.space_group_name_H-M   'P 1'
#
loop_
_entity.id
_entity.type
_entity.pdbx_description
1 polymer ?
#
loop_
_entity_poly.entity_id
_entity_poly.type
_entity_poly.pdbx_seq_one_letter_code
_entity_poly.pdbx_strand_id
1 'polypeptide(L)' 'MSGLEAHTAAIPLLLSDVGGCFELIEGNGLLVENTEDDIGYKLDKIFDDYENYREQAIRASGKFVIENYASAYKSIILG' A
#
# COMPACT_ATOMS: atom_id res chain seq x y z
N MET A 1 0.26 9.33 5.72
CA MET A 1 1.24 8.55 6.50
C MET A 1 0.73 7.14 6.78
N SER A 2 -0.52 6.96 7.21
CA SER A 2 -1.11 5.64 7.50
C SER A 2 -0.99 4.59 6.38
N GLY A 3 -1.09 4.99 5.10
CA GLY A 3 -0.89 4.05 3.99
C GLY A 3 0.52 3.47 3.92
N LEU A 4 1.56 4.28 4.18
CA LEU A 4 2.95 3.82 4.20
C LEU A 4 3.22 2.89 5.39
N GLU A 5 2.66 3.20 6.55
CA GLU A 5 2.78 2.37 7.76
C GLU A 5 2.12 1.00 7.57
N ALA A 6 0.91 0.97 6.98
CA ALA A 6 0.23 -0.28 6.66
C ALA A 6 1.00 -1.09 5.60
N HIS A 7 1.56 -0.42 4.59
CA HIS A 7 2.36 -1.04 3.54
C HIS A 7 3.63 -1.69 4.10
N THR A 8 4.43 -0.98 4.91
CA THR A 8 5.66 -1.52 5.51
C THR A 8 5.38 -2.58 6.57
N ALA A 9 4.19 -2.56 7.19
CA ALA A 9 3.72 -3.62 8.08
C ALA A 9 3.21 -4.88 7.34
N ALA A 10 3.29 -4.93 6.00
CA ALA A 10 2.84 -6.04 5.18
C ALA A 10 1.34 -6.37 5.35
N ILE A 11 0.51 -5.33 5.44
CA ILE A 11 -0.94 -5.46 5.58
C ILE A 11 -1.60 -5.20 4.21
N PRO A 12 -2.59 -6.01 3.77
CA PRO A 12 -3.40 -5.71 2.61
C PRO A 12 -4.04 -4.31 2.67
N LEU A 13 -4.04 -3.60 1.55
CA LEU A 13 -4.43 -2.19 1.51
C LEU A 13 -5.79 -2.00 0.82
N LEU A 14 -6.61 -1.13 1.40
CA LEU A 14 -7.78 -0.56 0.75
C LEU A 14 -7.63 0.96 0.79
N LEU A 15 -7.39 1.58 -0.36
CA LEU A 15 -7.06 3.01 -0.44
C LEU A 15 -8.00 3.74 -1.37
N SER A 16 -8.29 5.00 -1.06
CA SER A 16 -9.08 5.85 -1.95
C SER A 16 -8.38 6.11 -3.29
N ASP A 17 -9.13 6.08 -4.38
CA ASP A 17 -8.69 6.48 -5.74
C ASP A 17 -8.78 7.99 -5.98
N VAL A 18 -9.16 8.78 -4.97
CA VAL A 18 -9.14 10.25 -5.03
C VAL A 18 -8.15 10.83 -4.04
N GLY A 19 -6.95 11.15 -4.53
CA GLY A 19 -5.86 11.72 -3.73
C GLY A 19 -5.13 10.73 -2.82
N GLY A 20 -5.42 9.43 -2.95
CA GLY A 20 -4.67 8.37 -2.27
C GLY A 20 -3.32 8.09 -2.93
N CYS A 21 -2.45 7.37 -2.21
CA CYS A 21 -1.14 6.93 -2.70
C CYS A 21 -1.31 5.63 -3.51
N PHE A 22 -1.83 5.73 -4.74
CA PHE A 22 -2.07 4.58 -5.60
C PHE A 22 -0.80 3.77 -5.89
N GLU A 23 0.37 4.40 -5.78
CA GLU A 23 1.69 3.79 -5.94
C GLU A 23 2.00 2.73 -4.87
N LEU A 24 1.22 2.68 -3.79
CA LEU A 24 1.30 1.66 -2.75
C LEU A 24 0.55 0.37 -3.11
N ILE A 25 -0.30 0.41 -4.15
CA ILE A 25 -1.10 -0.74 -4.59
C ILE A 25 -0.34 -1.48 -5.70
N GLU A 26 0.27 -2.62 -5.34
CA GLU A 26 1.03 -3.50 -6.23
C GLU A 26 0.53 -4.94 -6.14
N GLY A 27 -0.79 -5.11 -6.22
CA GLY A 27 -1.47 -6.41 -6.03
C GLY A 27 -1.65 -6.81 -4.56
N ASN A 28 -1.11 -6.02 -3.63
CA ASN A 28 -1.30 -6.11 -2.17
C ASN A 28 -2.60 -5.44 -1.68
N GLY A 29 -3.52 -5.06 -2.57
CA GLY A 29 -4.71 -4.30 -2.18
C GLY A 29 -5.55 -3.82 -3.35
N LEU A 30 -6.51 -2.94 -3.05
CA LEU A 30 -7.46 -2.38 -4.02
C LEU A 30 -7.65 -0.87 -3.79
N LEU A 31 -7.92 -0.14 -4.88
CA LEU A 31 -8.34 1.26 -4.85
C LEU A 31 -9.87 1.36 -4.79
N VAL A 32 -10.44 2.36 -4.10
CA VAL A 32 -11.89 2.57 -3.94
C VAL A 32 -12.34 3.96 -4.39
N GLU A 33 -13.56 4.09 -4.92
CA GLU A 33 -14.18 5.36 -5.35
C GLU A 33 -14.86 6.14 -4.20
N ASN A 34 -14.64 5.73 -2.95
CA ASN A 34 -15.23 6.30 -1.73
C ASN A 34 -16.77 6.27 -1.66
N THR A 35 -17.42 5.36 -2.37
CA THR A 35 -18.83 5.04 -2.15
C THR A 35 -18.93 3.88 -1.16
N GLU A 36 -20.01 3.84 -0.37
CA GLU A 36 -20.24 2.77 0.60
C GLU A 36 -20.27 1.39 -0.07
N ASP A 37 -20.96 1.28 -1.20
CA ASP A 37 -21.06 0.04 -1.99
C ASP A 37 -19.69 -0.44 -2.49
N ASP A 38 -18.86 0.45 -3.04
CA ASP A 38 -17.55 0.08 -3.58
C ASP A 38 -16.56 -0.29 -2.47
N ILE A 39 -16.61 0.41 -1.34
CA ILE A 39 -15.82 0.09 -0.15
C ILE A 39 -16.20 -1.30 0.37
N GLY A 40 -17.50 -1.56 0.56
CA GLY A 40 -17.99 -2.85 1.05
C GLY A 40 -17.60 -4.00 0.12
N TYR A 41 -17.88 -3.86 -1.17
CA TYR A 41 -17.54 -4.86 -2.17
C TYR A 41 -16.03 -5.19 -2.22
N LYS A 42 -15.17 -4.17 -2.17
CA LYS A 42 -13.71 -4.38 -2.22
C LYS A 42 -13.14 -4.89 -0.90
N LEU A 43 -13.76 -4.56 0.24
CA LEU A 43 -13.44 -5.21 1.52
C LEU A 43 -13.71 -6.71 1.45
N ASP A 44 -14.91 -7.10 1.04
CA ASP A 44 -15.28 -8.52 0.90
C ASP A 44 -14.33 -9.25 -0.04
N LYS A 45 -13.99 -8.63 -1.17
CA LYS A 45 -13.01 -9.18 -2.13
C LYS A 45 -11.62 -9.41 -1.51
N ILE A 46 -11.14 -8.51 -0.65
CA ILE A 46 -9.88 -8.70 0.06
C ILE A 46 -10.00 -9.86 1.06
N PHE A 47 -11.13 -10.00 1.76
CA PHE A 47 -11.32 -11.11 2.70
C PHE A 47 -11.45 -12.47 2.00
N ASP A 48 -12.12 -12.53 0.85
CA ASP A 48 -12.31 -13.76 0.08
C ASP A 48 -10.99 -14.34 -0.46
N ASP A 49 -9.99 -13.49 -0.73
CA ASP A 49 -8.67 -13.89 -1.23
C ASP A 49 -7.52 -13.32 -0.36
N TYR A 50 -7.76 -13.29 0.96
CA TYR A 50 -6.89 -12.59 1.91
C TYR A 50 -5.43 -13.06 1.87
N GLU A 51 -5.20 -14.37 1.76
CA GLU A 51 -3.85 -14.93 1.75
C GLU A 51 -3.05 -14.47 0.52
N ASN A 52 -3.67 -14.40 -0.66
CA ASN A 52 -3.00 -13.87 -1.85
C ASN A 52 -2.64 -12.39 -1.65
N TYR A 53 -3.58 -11.56 -1.20
CA TYR A 53 -3.30 -10.14 -0.92
C TYR A 53 -2.21 -9.95 0.13
N ARG A 54 -2.19 -10.80 1.17
CA ARG A 54 -1.17 -10.79 2.21
C ARG A 54 0.20 -11.21 1.69
N GLU A 55 0.28 -12.25 0.87
CA GLU A 55 1.53 -12.66 0.23
C GLU A 55 2.11 -11.52 -0.62
N GLN A 56 1.29 -10.82 -1.39
CA GLN A 56 1.73 -9.65 -2.15
C GLN A 56 2.16 -8.52 -1.22
N ALA A 57 1.44 -8.27 -0.12
CA ALA A 57 1.80 -7.26 0.88
C ALA A 57 3.17 -7.52 1.50
N ILE A 58 3.49 -8.79 1.81
CA ILE A 58 4.81 -9.19 2.31
C ILE A 58 5.90 -8.94 1.27
N ARG A 59 5.65 -9.24 -0.01
CA ARG A 59 6.62 -9.00 -1.09
C ARG A 59 6.87 -7.50 -1.30
N ALA A 60 5.84 -6.68 -1.18
CA ALA A 60 5.93 -5.24 -1.41
C ALA A 60 6.55 -4.48 -0.22
N SER A 61 6.39 -4.96 1.02
CA SER A 61 6.61 -4.18 2.25
C SER A 61 7.97 -3.47 2.37
N GLY A 62 9.03 -4.02 1.79
CA GLY A 62 10.37 -3.44 1.80
C GLY A 62 10.56 -2.21 0.89
N LYS A 63 9.62 -1.95 -0.02
CA LYS A 63 9.78 -0.94 -1.08
C LYS A 63 9.81 0.50 -0.57
N PHE A 64 9.07 0.83 0.48
CA PHE A 64 8.97 2.21 0.99
C PHE A 64 9.60 2.39 2.38
N VAL A 65 10.57 1.55 2.71
CA VAL A 65 11.36 1.64 3.95
C VAL A 65 12.41 2.74 3.80
N ILE A 66 12.31 3.80 4.61
CA ILE A 66 13.10 5.04 4.43
C ILE A 66 14.60 4.82 4.56
N GLU A 67 15.01 3.86 5.37
CA GLU A 67 16.41 3.46 5.57
C GLU A 67 17.06 3.01 4.26
N ASN A 68 16.30 2.42 3.33
CA ASN A 68 16.79 1.99 2.02
C ASN A 68 17.16 3.18 1.12
N TYR A 69 16.62 4.38 1.39
CA TYR A 69 16.80 5.57 0.55
C TYR A 69 17.61 6.67 1.23
N ALA A 70 17.94 6.53 2.52
CA ALA A 70 18.63 7.56 3.29
C ALA A 70 19.93 8.03 2.61
N SER A 71 20.72 7.11 2.06
CA SER A 71 21.96 7.45 1.33
C SER A 71 21.70 8.21 0.03
N ALA A 72 20.66 7.82 -0.73
CA ALA A 72 20.28 8.51 -1.96
C ALA A 72 19.77 9.94 -1.69
N TYR A 73 19.01 10.13 -0.61
CA TYR A 73 18.61 11.48 -0.18
C TYR A 73 19.83 12.32 0.22
N LYS A 74 20.77 11.74 0.98
CA LYS A 74 22.00 12.45 1.37
C LYS A 74 22.81 12.92 0.16
N SER A 75 22.98 12.09 -0.88
CA SER A 75 23.71 12.51 -2.09
C SER A 75 23.00 13.64 -2.83
N ILE A 76 21.67 13.63 -2.91
CA ILE A 76 20.93 14.72 -3.58
C ILE A 76 21.08 16.04 -2.83
N ILE A 77 21.04 16.00 -1.49
CA ILE A 77 21.05 17.21 -0.65
C ILE A 77 22.48 17.76 -0.46
N LEU A 78 23.47 16.88 -0.31
CA LEU A 78 24.82 17.25 0.09
C LEU A 78 25.84 17.28 -1.06
N GLY A 79 25.50 16.73 -2.24
CA GLY A 79 26.40 16.61 -3.39
C GLY A 79 27.23 15.34 -3.35
#